data_AF-A0A259CEK8-F1
#
_entry.id   AF-A0A259CEK8-F1
#
_cell.length_a   1.000
_cell.length_b   1.000
_cell.length_c   1.000
_cell.angle_alpha   90.00
_cell.angle_beta   90.00
_cell.angle_gamma   90.00
#
_symmetry.space_group_name_H-M   'P 1'
#
loop_
_entity.id
_entity.type
_entity.pdbx_description
1 polymer ?
#
loop_
_entity_poly.entity_id
_entity_poly.type
_entity_poly.pdbx_seq_one_letter_code
_entity_poly.pdbx_strand_id
1 'polypeptide(L)'
;KYYNGMVEWISPEFGGGAVEVRPDTMEIVVEGTAQKVDVCNVIPGQIAGKIAALAGVTDDSGWAPVDPATMQARADAAVYVLGDSSAQGDMPKSGFAANSQAKVASMTIRGELLGSRVFPAKYSNTCWSLLASEDAVKVGASYEPTPEKIASVESFISATGEDAALRKATYEESLGWYAGITADMFG
;
A
#
# COMPACT_ATOMS: atom_id res chain seq x y z
N LYS A 1 16.86 -15.71 10.69
CA LYS A 1 16.30 -16.80 11.54
C LYS A 1 15.92 -18.01 10.71
N TYR A 2 15.00 -17.88 9.74
CA TYR A 2 14.42 -19.03 9.04
C TYR A 2 15.16 -19.46 7.77
N TYR A 3 15.79 -18.53 7.05
CA TYR A 3 16.26 -18.75 5.67
C TYR A 3 17.76 -18.46 5.50
N ASN A 4 18.58 -18.86 6.47
CA ASN A 4 20.01 -18.60 6.44
C ASN A 4 20.64 -19.24 5.20
N GLY A 5 21.37 -18.43 4.41
CA GLY A 5 21.99 -18.88 3.15
C GLY A 5 21.01 -19.09 1.98
N MET A 6 19.71 -18.77 2.16
CA MET A 6 18.70 -18.89 1.10
C MET A 6 18.24 -17.55 0.54
N VAL A 7 18.32 -16.48 1.33
CA VAL A 7 17.88 -15.14 0.94
C VAL A 7 19.08 -14.22 0.89
N GLU A 8 19.26 -13.60 -0.27
CA GLU A 8 20.22 -12.52 -0.51
C GLU A 8 19.44 -11.26 -0.91
N TRP A 9 19.89 -10.10 -0.41
CA TRP A 9 19.34 -8.82 -0.81
C TRP A 9 20.46 -7.95 -1.38
N ILE A 10 20.33 -7.60 -2.65
CA ILE A 10 21.20 -6.63 -3.33
C ILE A 10 20.55 -5.26 -3.16
N SER A 11 21.20 -4.37 -2.43
CA SER A 11 20.68 -3.03 -2.21
C SER A 11 20.78 -2.18 -3.49
N PRO A 12 20.06 -1.04 -3.56
CA PRO A 12 20.19 -0.11 -4.68
C PRO A 12 21.62 0.38 -4.92
N GLU A 13 22.43 0.50 -3.86
CA GLU A 13 23.84 0.92 -3.94
C GLU A 13 24.75 -0.09 -4.65
N PHE A 14 24.31 -1.36 -4.74
CA PHE A 14 24.99 -2.44 -5.45
C PHE A 14 24.22 -2.87 -6.71
N GLY A 15 23.46 -1.95 -7.32
CA GLY A 15 22.74 -2.17 -8.56
C GLY A 15 21.37 -2.84 -8.44
N GLY A 16 20.92 -3.21 -7.24
CA GLY A 16 19.60 -3.82 -7.02
C GLY A 16 18.41 -2.90 -7.34
N GLY A 17 18.66 -1.60 -7.56
CA GLY A 17 17.66 -0.61 -7.94
C GLY A 17 17.41 -0.48 -9.44
N ALA A 18 18.26 -1.05 -10.29
CA ALA A 18 18.15 -0.97 -11.75
C ALA A 18 18.57 -2.30 -12.37
N VAL A 19 17.58 -3.14 -12.66
CA VAL A 19 17.79 -4.51 -13.17
C VAL A 19 17.23 -4.60 -14.59
N GLU A 20 18.03 -5.13 -15.52
CA GLU A 20 17.54 -5.57 -16.83
C GLU A 20 17.07 -7.03 -16.71
N VAL A 21 15.89 -7.32 -17.23
CA VAL A 21 15.34 -8.69 -17.27
C VAL A 21 15.43 -9.19 -18.71
N ARG A 22 16.00 -10.39 -18.90
CA ARG A 22 16.07 -11.09 -20.19
C ARG A 22 15.25 -12.38 -20.13
N PRO A 23 13.95 -12.32 -20.49
CA PRO A 23 13.07 -13.49 -20.39
C PRO A 23 13.51 -14.66 -21.28
N ASP A 24 14.02 -14.37 -22.47
CA ASP A 24 14.40 -15.39 -23.46
C ASP A 24 15.58 -16.27 -23.00
N THR A 25 16.47 -15.73 -22.17
CA THR A 25 17.64 -16.44 -21.64
C THR A 25 17.50 -16.84 -20.17
N MET A 26 16.40 -16.43 -19.51
CA MET A 26 16.19 -16.56 -18.07
C MET A 26 17.33 -15.92 -17.26
N GLU A 27 17.65 -14.68 -17.58
CA GLU A 27 18.70 -13.91 -16.92
C GLU A 27 18.16 -12.60 -16.33
N ILE A 28 18.75 -12.21 -15.20
CA ILE A 28 18.70 -10.85 -14.67
C ILE A 28 20.09 -10.24 -14.79
N VAL A 29 20.17 -8.97 -15.17
CA VAL A 29 21.44 -8.25 -15.25
C VAL A 29 21.47 -7.20 -14.15
N VAL A 30 22.46 -7.32 -13.28
CA VAL A 30 22.70 -6.40 -12.16
C VAL A 30 24.12 -5.84 -12.35
N GLU A 31 24.25 -4.52 -12.40
CA GLU A 31 25.53 -3.84 -12.68
C GLU A 31 26.26 -4.37 -13.94
N GLY A 32 25.50 -4.69 -14.99
CA GLY A 32 26.04 -5.23 -16.25
C GLY A 32 26.44 -6.72 -16.20
N THR A 33 26.31 -7.37 -15.04
CA THR A 33 26.59 -8.80 -14.88
C THR A 33 25.32 -9.62 -15.04
N ALA A 34 25.29 -10.48 -16.05
CA ALA A 34 24.18 -11.41 -16.28
C ALA A 34 24.24 -12.57 -15.27
N GLN A 35 23.10 -12.83 -14.63
CA GLN A 35 22.89 -13.92 -13.68
C GLN A 35 21.74 -14.77 -14.17
N LYS A 36 21.99 -16.07 -14.34
CA LYS A 36 20.95 -17.02 -14.74
C LYS A 36 20.09 -17.41 -13.54
N VAL A 37 18.78 -17.47 -13.74
CA VAL A 37 17.81 -17.85 -12.70
C VAL A 37 16.87 -18.94 -13.21
N ASP A 38 16.44 -19.83 -12.32
CA ASP A 38 15.47 -20.87 -12.67
C ASP A 38 14.04 -20.32 -12.74
N VAL A 39 13.74 -19.32 -11.90
CA VAL A 39 12.45 -18.61 -11.82
C VAL A 39 12.73 -17.13 -11.55
N CYS A 40 12.03 -16.24 -12.25
CA CYS A 40 12.11 -14.80 -12.04
C CYS A 40 10.71 -14.23 -11.76
N ASN A 41 10.51 -13.64 -10.58
CA ASN A 41 9.31 -12.87 -10.25
C ASN A 41 9.61 -11.37 -10.40
N VAL A 42 9.12 -10.77 -11.49
CA VAL A 42 9.36 -9.35 -11.80
C VAL A 42 8.21 -8.49 -11.30
N ILE A 43 8.51 -7.49 -10.48
CA ILE A 43 7.55 -6.47 -10.04
C ILE A 43 7.92 -5.17 -10.75
N PRO A 44 7.19 -4.76 -11.82
CA PRO A 44 7.51 -3.55 -12.56
C PRO A 44 7.10 -2.29 -11.80
N GLY A 45 7.56 -1.14 -12.28
CA GLY A 45 7.02 0.16 -11.87
C GLY A 45 5.50 0.21 -12.10
N GLN A 46 4.77 0.71 -11.12
CA GLN A 46 3.31 0.76 -11.11
C GLN A 46 2.82 2.20 -11.28
N ILE A 47 1.61 2.33 -11.83
CA ILE A 47 0.87 3.59 -11.99
C ILE A 47 -0.61 3.32 -11.69
N ALA A 48 -1.44 4.37 -11.63
CA ALA A 48 -2.88 4.23 -11.50
C ALA A 48 -3.47 3.36 -12.63
N GLY A 49 -4.61 2.71 -12.35
CA GLY A 49 -5.30 1.92 -13.36
C GLY A 49 -5.65 2.77 -14.59
N LYS A 50 -5.54 2.18 -15.80
CA LYS A 50 -5.65 2.90 -17.09
C LYS A 50 -6.88 3.82 -17.20
N ILE A 51 -7.99 3.45 -16.58
CA ILE A 51 -9.22 4.26 -16.58
C ILE A 51 -9.04 5.63 -15.92
N ALA A 52 -8.17 5.76 -14.91
CA ALA A 52 -7.90 7.04 -14.25
C ALA A 52 -7.22 8.04 -15.21
N ALA A 53 -6.26 7.57 -16.01
CA ALA A 53 -5.64 8.40 -17.04
C ALA A 53 -6.62 8.74 -18.18
N LEU A 54 -7.42 7.77 -18.62
CA LEU A 54 -8.44 7.99 -19.66
C LEU A 54 -9.52 8.98 -19.21
N ALA A 55 -9.87 8.99 -17.92
CA ALA A 55 -10.79 9.94 -17.32
C ALA A 55 -10.14 11.32 -17.06
N GLY A 56 -8.84 11.48 -17.31
CA GLY A 56 -8.14 12.75 -17.12
C GLY A 56 -7.92 13.15 -15.66
N VAL A 57 -7.93 12.19 -14.72
CA VAL A 57 -7.76 12.46 -13.29
C VAL A 57 -6.36 12.18 -12.75
N THR A 58 -5.44 11.67 -13.57
CA THR A 58 -4.02 11.48 -13.22
C THR A 58 -3.16 12.67 -13.64
N ASP A 59 -2.05 12.88 -12.93
CA ASP A 59 -1.01 13.84 -13.31
C ASP A 59 0.20 13.14 -13.97
N ASP A 60 1.27 13.90 -14.21
CA ASP A 60 2.51 13.42 -14.83
C ASP A 60 3.24 12.34 -14.00
N SER A 61 2.90 12.17 -12.71
CA SER A 61 3.42 11.08 -11.89
C SER A 61 2.74 9.73 -12.19
N GLY A 62 1.64 9.73 -12.94
CA GLY A 62 0.83 8.54 -13.24
C GLY A 62 -0.15 8.15 -12.14
N TRP A 63 -0.31 8.97 -11.10
CA TRP A 63 -1.27 8.79 -10.01
C TRP A 63 -2.32 9.90 -10.04
N ALA A 64 -3.46 9.72 -9.36
CA ALA A 64 -4.52 10.71 -9.30
C ALA A 64 -4.40 11.62 -8.06
N PRO A 65 -4.10 12.93 -8.20
CA PRO A 65 -4.12 13.86 -7.09
C PRO A 65 -5.51 13.97 -6.48
N VAL A 66 -5.59 13.85 -5.16
CA VAL A 66 -6.86 13.93 -4.42
C VAL A 66 -6.82 14.99 -3.33
N ASP A 67 -7.99 15.49 -2.95
CA ASP A 67 -8.17 16.26 -1.72
C ASP A 67 -8.05 15.32 -0.50
N PRO A 68 -7.12 15.58 0.44
CA PRO A 68 -6.89 14.70 1.58
C PRO A 68 -8.07 14.58 2.55
N ALA A 69 -8.99 15.55 2.59
CA ALA A 69 -10.13 15.54 3.50
C ALA A 69 -11.35 14.84 2.88
N THR A 70 -11.43 14.76 1.54
CA THR A 70 -12.63 14.24 0.87
C THR A 70 -12.40 13.03 -0.04
N MET A 71 -11.16 12.79 -0.48
CA MET A 71 -10.79 11.86 -1.56
C MET A 71 -11.31 12.25 -2.96
N GLN A 72 -11.83 13.47 -3.14
CA GLN A 72 -12.19 13.99 -4.47
C GLN A 72 -10.94 14.16 -5.33
N ALA A 73 -11.02 13.83 -6.60
CA ALA A 73 -9.98 14.13 -7.56
C ALA A 73 -9.81 15.65 -7.68
N ARG A 74 -8.58 16.14 -7.65
CA ARG A 74 -8.31 17.57 -7.84
C ARG A 74 -8.65 18.06 -9.25
N ALA A 75 -8.64 17.14 -10.22
CA ALA A 75 -8.97 17.43 -11.62
C ALA A 75 -10.49 17.55 -11.89
N ASP A 76 -11.32 16.86 -11.09
CA ASP A 76 -12.77 16.84 -11.26
C ASP A 76 -13.48 16.57 -9.92
N ALA A 77 -14.22 17.56 -9.41
CA ALA A 77 -14.92 17.48 -8.14
C ALA A 77 -16.06 16.44 -8.11
N ALA A 78 -16.55 15.98 -9.28
CA ALA A 78 -17.54 14.91 -9.37
C ALA A 78 -16.91 13.51 -9.28
N VAL A 79 -15.59 13.40 -9.37
CA VAL A 79 -14.85 12.14 -9.35
C VAL A 79 -14.14 11.97 -8.02
N TYR A 80 -14.22 10.77 -7.46
CA TYR A 80 -13.48 10.37 -6.28
C TYR A 80 -12.51 9.26 -6.66
N VAL A 81 -11.25 9.39 -6.27
CA VAL A 81 -10.24 8.35 -6.52
C VAL A 81 -9.69 7.89 -5.17
N LEU A 82 -9.66 6.57 -4.98
CA LEU A 82 -9.19 5.95 -3.74
C LEU A 82 -8.36 4.71 -4.05
N GLY A 83 -7.78 4.12 -3.02
CA GLY A 83 -6.87 3.01 -3.10
C GLY A 83 -5.61 3.35 -3.88
N ASP A 84 -5.03 2.32 -4.51
CA ASP A 84 -3.74 2.40 -5.16
C ASP A 84 -3.68 3.44 -6.29
N SER A 85 -4.81 3.84 -6.88
CA SER A 85 -4.79 4.85 -7.95
C SER A 85 -4.61 6.28 -7.45
N SER A 86 -4.85 6.56 -6.16
CA SER A 86 -4.75 7.91 -5.60
C SER A 86 -3.30 8.31 -5.26
N ALA A 87 -3.02 9.61 -5.30
CA ALA A 87 -1.82 10.21 -4.73
C ALA A 87 -2.09 10.51 -3.24
N GLN A 88 -2.04 9.45 -2.44
CA GLN A 88 -2.55 9.35 -1.06
C GLN A 88 -1.60 9.88 0.05
N GLY A 89 -0.64 10.74 -0.28
CA GLY A 89 0.32 11.25 0.69
C GLY A 89 1.17 10.14 1.33
N ASP A 90 1.23 10.13 2.67
CA ASP A 90 2.06 9.21 3.45
C ASP A 90 1.44 7.82 3.64
N MET A 91 0.17 7.61 3.23
CA MET A 91 -0.45 6.30 3.34
C MET A 91 0.19 5.29 2.37
N PRO A 92 0.47 4.04 2.77
CA PRO A 92 0.94 3.03 1.83
C PRO A 92 -0.18 2.58 0.88
N LYS A 93 0.19 2.07 -0.30
CA LYS A 93 -0.73 1.42 -1.25
C LYS A 93 -1.06 0.01 -0.74
N SER A 94 -2.12 -0.10 0.06
CA SER A 94 -2.53 -1.33 0.74
C SER A 94 -4.05 -1.50 0.74
N GLY A 95 -4.51 -2.75 0.95
CA GLY A 95 -5.94 -3.03 1.11
C GLY A 95 -6.57 -2.32 2.30
N PHE A 96 -5.85 -2.15 3.42
CA PHE A 96 -6.35 -1.42 4.58
C PHE A 96 -6.48 0.08 4.26
N ALA A 97 -5.45 0.69 3.67
CA ALA A 97 -5.49 2.09 3.26
C ALA A 97 -6.66 2.37 2.31
N ALA A 98 -6.86 1.51 1.30
CA ALA A 98 -7.97 1.62 0.35
C ALA A 98 -9.34 1.53 1.06
N ASN A 99 -9.52 0.59 1.98
CA ASN A 99 -10.75 0.46 2.79
C ASN A 99 -11.00 1.72 3.65
N SER A 100 -9.95 2.25 4.29
CA SER A 100 -10.05 3.47 5.11
C SER A 100 -10.42 4.69 4.26
N GLN A 101 -9.85 4.83 3.07
CA GLN A 101 -10.16 5.89 2.13
C GLN A 101 -11.60 5.79 1.61
N ALA A 102 -12.08 4.57 1.33
CA ALA A 102 -13.47 4.34 0.91
C ALA A 102 -14.49 4.79 1.96
N LYS A 103 -14.18 4.61 3.25
CA LYS A 103 -15.02 5.10 4.37
C LYS A 103 -15.09 6.63 4.40
N VAL A 104 -13.98 7.33 4.13
CA VAL A 104 -14.00 8.80 4.01
C VAL A 104 -14.78 9.25 2.78
N ALA A 105 -14.46 8.70 1.60
CA ALA A 105 -15.13 9.06 0.35
C ALA A 105 -16.66 8.85 0.44
N SER A 106 -17.11 7.70 0.96
CA SER A 106 -18.53 7.41 1.12
C SER A 106 -19.25 8.36 2.09
N MET A 107 -18.59 8.76 3.20
CA MET A 107 -19.15 9.77 4.10
C MET A 107 -19.27 11.14 3.44
N THR A 108 -18.27 11.56 2.66
CA THR A 108 -18.30 12.83 1.94
C THR A 108 -19.39 12.84 0.88
N ILE A 109 -19.45 11.82 0.02
CA ILE A 109 -20.49 11.67 -1.02
C ILE A 109 -21.88 11.74 -0.40
N ARG A 110 -22.12 11.03 0.71
CA ARG A 110 -23.41 11.09 1.43
C ARG A 110 -23.69 12.48 1.98
N GLY A 111 -22.67 13.17 2.50
CA GLY A 111 -22.76 14.54 2.98
C GLY A 111 -23.17 15.51 1.89
N GLU A 112 -22.52 15.45 0.74
CA GLU A 112 -22.78 16.32 -0.42
C GLU A 112 -24.16 16.07 -1.04
N LEU A 113 -24.54 14.81 -1.23
CA LEU A 113 -25.78 14.46 -1.91
C LEU A 113 -27.02 14.60 -1.03
N LEU A 114 -26.90 14.31 0.27
CA LEU A 114 -28.04 14.21 1.19
C LEU A 114 -28.03 15.28 2.29
N GLY A 115 -27.05 16.17 2.32
CA GLY A 115 -26.87 17.13 3.42
C GLY A 115 -26.61 16.47 4.78
N SER A 116 -26.12 15.22 4.77
CA SER A 116 -25.80 14.49 5.99
C SER A 116 -24.61 15.12 6.72
N ARG A 117 -24.52 14.90 8.04
CA ARG A 117 -23.34 15.29 8.81
C ARG A 117 -22.09 14.58 8.27
N VAL A 118 -21.08 15.37 7.93
CA VAL A 118 -19.72 14.91 7.59
C VAL A 118 -18.83 15.12 8.81
N PHE A 119 -18.04 14.10 9.15
CA PHE A 119 -17.04 14.18 10.22
C PHE A 119 -15.66 14.44 9.62
N PRO A 120 -14.73 15.06 10.37
CA PRO A 120 -13.35 15.20 9.92
C PRO A 120 -12.77 13.85 9.50
N ALA A 121 -12.10 13.80 8.34
CA ALA A 121 -11.49 12.60 7.83
C ALA A 121 -10.42 12.06 8.78
N LYS A 122 -10.45 10.75 9.00
CA LYS A 122 -9.43 10.01 9.74
C LYS A 122 -9.10 8.76 8.97
N TYR A 123 -7.82 8.43 8.91
CA TYR A 123 -7.36 7.26 8.20
C TYR A 123 -6.50 6.37 9.08
N SER A 124 -6.50 5.08 8.77
CA SER A 124 -5.60 4.12 9.39
C SER A 124 -5.10 3.10 8.38
N ASN A 125 -3.92 2.57 8.65
CA ASN A 125 -3.37 1.44 7.94
C ASN A 125 -2.56 0.56 8.88
N THR A 126 -2.70 -0.75 8.71
CA THR A 126 -1.74 -1.74 9.21
C THR A 126 -1.48 -2.77 8.11
N CYS A 127 -0.21 -3.12 7.90
CA CYS A 127 0.20 -4.20 7.02
C CYS A 127 0.90 -5.27 7.85
N TRP A 128 0.51 -6.53 7.67
CA TRP A 128 1.15 -7.69 8.28
C TRP A 128 2.02 -8.42 7.26
N SER A 129 3.11 -9.02 7.73
CA SER A 129 3.96 -9.89 6.90
C SER A 129 4.32 -11.14 7.69
N LEU A 130 4.01 -12.29 7.10
CA LEU A 130 4.27 -13.59 7.68
C LEU A 130 5.70 -14.00 7.32
N LEU A 131 6.53 -14.21 8.34
CA LEU A 131 7.92 -14.62 8.18
C LEU A 131 8.06 -16.15 8.14
N ALA A 132 7.19 -16.85 8.88
CA ALA A 132 7.05 -18.30 8.91
C ALA A 132 5.67 -18.66 9.48
N SER A 133 5.35 -19.95 9.56
CA SER A 133 4.18 -20.42 10.30
C SER A 133 4.22 -19.90 11.73
N GLU A 134 3.13 -19.27 12.18
CA GLU A 134 2.99 -18.67 13.52
C GLU A 134 4.01 -17.56 13.86
N ASP A 135 4.67 -16.94 12.86
CA ASP A 135 5.59 -15.83 13.08
C ASP A 135 5.29 -14.70 12.08
N ALA A 136 4.80 -13.56 12.58
CA ALA A 136 4.53 -12.38 11.78
C ALA A 136 5.10 -11.09 12.39
N VAL A 137 5.32 -10.12 11.52
CA VAL A 137 5.60 -8.71 11.84
C VAL A 137 4.44 -7.85 11.35
N LYS A 138 4.30 -6.65 11.90
CA LYS A 138 3.38 -5.64 11.38
C LYS A 138 3.98 -4.24 11.42
N VAL A 139 3.47 -3.38 10.54
CA VAL A 139 3.73 -1.94 10.50
C VAL A 139 2.41 -1.23 10.30
N GLY A 140 2.18 -0.12 10.99
CA GLY A 140 0.95 0.65 10.84
C GLY A 140 1.08 2.08 11.29
N ALA A 141 0.07 2.88 10.95
CA ALA A 141 -0.03 4.26 11.38
C ALA A 141 -1.48 4.77 11.39
N SER A 142 -1.70 5.86 12.12
CA SER A 142 -2.86 6.74 11.96
C SER A 142 -2.47 7.94 11.09
N TYR A 143 -3.44 8.46 10.32
CA TYR A 143 -3.20 9.57 9.40
C TYR A 143 -4.36 10.56 9.43
N GLU A 144 -4.04 11.83 9.19
CA GLU A 144 -4.98 12.93 9.13
C GLU A 144 -4.70 13.81 7.90
N PRO A 145 -5.74 14.48 7.35
CA PRO A 145 -5.55 15.41 6.24
C PRO A 145 -4.77 16.67 6.67
N THR A 146 -3.84 17.10 5.83
CA THR A 146 -3.26 18.45 5.82
C THR A 146 -3.67 19.16 4.51
N PRO A 147 -3.41 20.47 4.36
CA PRO A 147 -3.64 21.15 3.09
C PRO A 147 -2.91 20.51 1.90
N GLU A 148 -1.77 19.86 2.16
CA GLU A 148 -0.90 19.28 1.14
C GLU A 148 -1.21 17.80 0.87
N LYS A 149 -1.42 16.99 1.91
CA LYS A 149 -1.47 15.52 1.79
C LYS A 149 -2.22 14.84 2.93
N ILE A 150 -2.45 13.54 2.82
CA ILE A 150 -2.77 12.71 3.99
C ILE A 150 -1.45 12.42 4.72
N ALA A 151 -1.27 12.95 5.94
CA ALA A 151 -0.02 12.89 6.68
C ALA A 151 -0.07 11.87 7.82
N SER A 152 1.03 11.16 8.04
CA SER A 152 1.17 10.25 9.19
C SER A 152 1.22 11.05 10.49
N VAL A 153 0.42 10.64 11.48
CA VAL A 153 0.36 11.28 12.82
C VAL A 153 1.10 10.43 13.86
N GLU A 154 0.82 9.12 13.90
CA GLU A 154 1.44 8.19 14.82
C GLU A 154 1.69 6.85 14.12
N SER A 155 2.92 6.34 14.18
CA SER A 155 3.32 5.12 13.49
C SER A 155 3.95 4.10 14.45
N PHE A 156 3.83 2.82 14.12
CA PHE A 156 4.49 1.72 14.81
C PHE A 156 5.02 0.67 13.83
N ILE A 157 6.06 -0.04 14.25
CA ILE A 157 6.60 -1.21 13.55
C ILE A 157 7.04 -2.24 14.58
N SER A 158 6.83 -3.52 14.28
CA SER A 158 7.34 -4.63 15.10
C SER A 158 8.85 -4.49 15.31
N ALA A 159 9.30 -4.64 16.56
CA ALA A 159 10.71 -4.55 16.89
C ALA A 159 11.47 -5.81 16.47
N THR A 160 12.75 -5.68 16.19
CA THR A 160 13.62 -6.86 16.04
C THR A 160 13.75 -7.57 17.39
N GLY A 161 13.69 -8.91 17.39
CA GLY A 161 13.89 -9.70 18.60
C GLY A 161 12.68 -9.82 19.53
N GLU A 162 11.48 -9.39 19.11
CA GLU A 162 10.22 -9.73 19.80
C GLU A 162 10.14 -11.24 20.07
N ASP A 163 9.60 -11.60 21.24
CA ASP A 163 9.50 -12.99 21.65
C ASP A 163 8.51 -13.79 20.78
N ALA A 164 8.62 -15.11 20.84
CA ALA A 164 7.81 -16.00 20.02
C ALA A 164 6.30 -15.90 20.31
N ALA A 165 5.90 -15.56 21.55
CA ALA A 165 4.49 -15.43 21.91
C ALA A 165 3.89 -14.18 21.25
N LEU A 166 4.61 -13.06 21.25
CA LEU A 166 4.21 -11.83 20.57
C LEU A 166 4.19 -11.99 19.04
N ARG A 167 5.17 -12.70 18.46
CA ARG A 167 5.17 -13.06 17.03
C ARG A 167 3.96 -13.88 16.63
N LYS A 168 3.60 -14.86 17.46
CA LYS A 168 2.41 -15.69 17.26
C LYS A 168 1.12 -14.90 17.40
N ALA A 169 0.99 -14.05 18.40
CA ALA A 169 -0.16 -13.17 18.55
C ALA A 169 -0.33 -12.23 17.33
N THR A 170 0.78 -11.69 16.81
CA THR A 170 0.78 -10.86 15.58
C THR A 170 0.33 -11.66 14.35
N TYR A 171 0.72 -12.94 14.26
CA TYR A 171 0.25 -13.85 13.21
C TYR A 171 -1.26 -14.11 13.32
N GLU A 172 -1.77 -14.44 14.50
CA GLU A 172 -3.20 -14.68 14.73
C GLU A 172 -4.04 -13.43 14.46
N GLU A 173 -3.53 -12.26 14.84
CA GLU A 173 -4.13 -10.95 14.50
C GLU A 173 -4.25 -10.76 13.00
N SER A 174 -3.24 -11.16 12.20
CA SER A 174 -3.27 -11.01 10.74
C SER A 174 -4.39 -11.85 10.10
N LEU A 175 -4.65 -13.05 10.64
CA LEU A 175 -5.74 -13.91 10.18
C LEU A 175 -7.10 -13.30 10.52
N GLY A 176 -7.23 -12.79 11.75
CA GLY A 176 -8.43 -12.07 12.19
C GLY A 176 -8.68 -10.81 11.35
N TRP A 177 -7.63 -10.05 11.05
CA TRP A 177 -7.70 -8.90 10.16
C TRP A 177 -8.16 -9.29 8.76
N TYR A 178 -7.57 -10.33 8.15
CA TYR A 178 -7.95 -10.76 6.80
C TYR A 178 -9.42 -11.19 6.74
N ALA A 179 -9.88 -11.98 7.71
CA ALA A 179 -11.29 -12.36 7.80
C ALA A 179 -12.20 -11.14 8.04
N GLY A 180 -11.80 -10.23 8.92
CA GLY A 180 -12.58 -9.03 9.24
C GLY A 180 -12.69 -8.05 8.09
N ILE A 181 -11.58 -7.74 7.40
CA ILE A 181 -11.59 -6.77 6.29
C ILE A 181 -12.31 -7.32 5.07
N THR A 182 -12.23 -8.63 4.80
CA THR A 182 -12.96 -9.24 3.70
C THR A 182 -14.47 -9.24 3.96
N ALA A 183 -14.91 -9.59 5.18
CA ALA A 183 -16.32 -9.49 5.57
C ALA A 183 -16.83 -8.03 5.55
N ASP A 184 -16.03 -7.05 5.99
CA ASP A 184 -16.39 -5.62 5.93
C ASP A 184 -16.61 -5.13 4.50
N MET A 185 -15.83 -5.62 3.54
CA MET A 185 -15.92 -5.22 2.13
C MET A 185 -17.00 -5.98 1.35
N PHE A 186 -17.19 -7.27 1.62
CA PHE A 186 -17.90 -8.18 0.71
C PHE A 186 -19.09 -8.91 1.34
N GLY A 187 -19.33 -8.76 2.65
CA GLY A 187 -20.38 -9.49 3.40
C GLY A 187 -20.03 -10.95 3.65
#